data_AF-A0A838Z766-F1
#
_entry.id   AF-A0A838Z766-F1
#
_cell.length_a   1.000
_cell.length_b   1.000
_cell.length_c   1.000
_cell.angle_alpha   90.00
_cell.angle_beta   90.00
_cell.angle_gamma   90.00
#
_symmetry.space_group_name_H-M   'P 1'
#
loop_
_entity.id
_entity.type
_entity.pdbx_description
1 polymer ?
#
loop_
_entity_poly.entity_id
_entity_poly.type
_entity_poly.pdbx_seq_one_letter_code
_entity_poly.pdbx_strand_id
1 'polypeptide(L)'
;MPLNRKLLSTLVLLLSTLALTAQKTIALTNPPSQAEVFAVSTGFSERDFAVSPDGTEIYYTLQSPQGVFQTIVYCKKEANNSWSKPEIAPFAGKFSDLEPAFSADGKKLYFASNRPTQGTTPKDFDIWVVSRENGQWGEPQNLGAPVNSDEDEFYPSIARNGNLYYTAAYKTAIGKEDIFVAKLEQGKYTQPVPLDTAVNSKMYEFNAFVSPDEDYIIFTSYGRKDDKGRGDLYMSIKDATGKWLPARNLSMLNSNRIDYCPYVSPDKKIMFFTSERISIPNAYTNASAKMDDLLRTYTSPQNGSGDIYWVSFDKVMEIWKK
;
A
#
# COMPACT_ATOMS: atom_id res chain seq x y z
N MET A 1 0.58 -20.24 72.11
CA MET A 1 -0.60 -20.82 71.45
C MET A 1 -1.10 -19.83 70.40
N PRO A 2 -1.23 -20.25 69.13
CA PRO A 2 -1.38 -19.35 67.98
C PRO A 2 -2.86 -19.06 67.67
N LEU A 3 -3.14 -17.88 67.09
CA LEU A 3 -4.34 -17.68 66.29
C LEU A 3 -3.92 -17.37 64.85
N ASN A 4 -4.08 -18.39 64.00
CA ASN A 4 -4.00 -18.36 62.55
C ASN A 4 -5.07 -17.40 61.99
N ARG A 5 -4.67 -16.33 61.30
CA ARG A 5 -5.56 -15.63 60.36
C ARG A 5 -5.18 -16.02 58.94
N LYS A 6 -6.04 -16.83 58.34
CA LYS A 6 -6.01 -17.29 56.95
C LYS A 6 -6.03 -16.07 56.01
N LEU A 7 -5.05 -15.98 55.09
CA LEU A 7 -5.15 -15.12 53.93
C LEU A 7 -6.31 -15.63 53.04
N LEU A 8 -7.30 -14.79 52.81
CA LEU A 8 -8.25 -14.97 51.71
C LEU A 8 -7.56 -14.48 50.42
N SER A 9 -7.11 -15.42 49.59
CA SER A 9 -6.73 -15.14 48.20
C SER A 9 -7.99 -15.10 47.35
N THR A 10 -8.45 -13.90 47.01
CA THR A 10 -9.55 -13.71 46.06
C THR A 10 -9.01 -13.98 44.65
N LEU A 11 -9.35 -15.15 44.12
CA LEU A 11 -9.09 -15.52 42.73
C LEU A 11 -10.04 -14.72 41.83
N VAL A 12 -9.56 -13.65 41.21
CA VAL A 12 -10.29 -12.92 40.17
C VAL A 12 -10.21 -13.76 38.90
N LEU A 13 -11.28 -14.50 38.58
CA LEU A 13 -11.46 -15.11 37.27
C LEU A 13 -11.72 -13.99 36.25
N LEU A 14 -10.71 -13.61 35.46
CA LEU A 14 -10.94 -12.85 34.22
C LEU A 14 -11.67 -13.77 33.24
N LEU A 15 -12.99 -13.65 33.17
CA LEU A 15 -13.76 -14.10 32.02
C LEU A 15 -13.42 -13.17 30.85
N SER A 16 -12.42 -13.55 30.05
CA SER A 16 -12.25 -12.98 28.72
C SER A 16 -13.41 -13.46 27.87
N THR A 17 -14.40 -12.60 27.65
CA THR A 17 -15.37 -12.78 26.59
C THR A 17 -14.60 -12.69 25.27
N LEU A 18 -14.27 -13.85 24.69
CA LEU A 18 -13.94 -13.96 23.28
C LEU A 18 -15.19 -13.53 22.51
N ALA A 19 -15.33 -12.23 22.26
CA ALA A 19 -16.14 -11.77 21.16
C ALA A 19 -15.49 -12.36 19.91
N LEU A 20 -16.10 -13.41 19.35
CA LEU A 20 -15.85 -13.78 17.97
C LEU A 20 -16.26 -12.57 17.13
N THR A 21 -15.32 -11.68 16.84
CA THR A 21 -15.48 -10.74 15.75
C THR A 21 -15.55 -11.60 14.49
N ALA A 22 -16.71 -11.61 13.83
CA ALA A 22 -16.82 -12.21 12.51
C ALA A 22 -15.80 -11.50 11.63
N GLN A 23 -14.75 -12.20 11.23
CA GLN A 23 -13.74 -11.66 10.35
C GLN A 23 -14.45 -11.30 9.03
N LYS A 24 -14.40 -10.03 8.63
CA LYS A 24 -14.98 -9.58 7.37
C LYS A 24 -14.46 -10.49 6.26
N THR A 25 -15.35 -11.05 5.46
CA THR A 25 -14.97 -11.96 4.38
C THR A 25 -14.22 -11.16 3.31
N ILE A 26 -12.93 -11.45 3.14
CA ILE A 26 -12.13 -10.92 2.04
C ILE A 26 -12.63 -11.57 0.74
N ALA A 27 -13.16 -10.76 -0.18
CA ALA A 27 -13.59 -11.21 -1.50
C ALA A 27 -12.90 -10.36 -2.56
N LEU A 28 -12.14 -11.00 -3.45
CA LEU A 28 -11.52 -10.35 -4.62
C LEU A 28 -12.44 -10.45 -5.85
N THR A 29 -13.74 -10.29 -5.64
CA THR A 29 -14.78 -10.41 -6.67
C THR A 29 -15.91 -9.43 -6.38
N ASN A 30 -16.63 -9.00 -7.43
CA ASN A 30 -17.77 -8.09 -7.33
C ASN A 30 -17.42 -6.78 -6.58
N PRO A 31 -16.40 -6.04 -7.05
CA PRO A 31 -16.00 -4.81 -6.39
C PRO A 31 -17.15 -3.78 -6.43
N PRO A 32 -17.25 -2.92 -5.40
CA PRO A 32 -18.31 -1.93 -5.31
C PRO A 32 -18.18 -0.86 -6.41
N SER A 33 -19.29 -0.24 -6.77
CA SER A 33 -19.31 0.83 -7.78
C SER A 33 -18.77 2.18 -7.26
N GLN A 34 -18.72 2.33 -5.93
CA GLN A 34 -18.11 3.44 -5.23
C GLN A 34 -17.01 2.89 -4.31
N ALA A 35 -16.04 3.71 -3.95
CA ALA A 35 -14.97 3.27 -3.07
C ALA A 35 -15.49 2.92 -1.68
N GLU A 36 -15.20 1.72 -1.21
CA GLU A 36 -15.54 1.24 0.15
C GLU A 36 -14.28 0.77 0.88
N VAL A 37 -14.31 0.74 2.21
CA VAL A 37 -13.23 0.18 3.03
C VAL A 37 -13.12 -1.33 2.75
N PHE A 38 -11.93 -1.77 2.35
CA PHE A 38 -11.63 -3.17 2.08
C PHE A 38 -11.46 -3.98 3.38
N ALA A 39 -11.70 -5.28 3.29
CA ALA A 39 -11.84 -6.16 4.47
C ALA A 39 -10.56 -6.34 5.31
N VAL A 40 -9.38 -5.96 4.80
CA VAL A 40 -8.12 -6.02 5.55
C VAL A 40 -7.92 -4.86 6.51
N SER A 41 -8.70 -3.77 6.38
CA SER A 41 -8.55 -2.60 7.25
C SER A 41 -9.16 -2.83 8.62
N THR A 42 -8.37 -2.60 9.66
CA THR A 42 -8.72 -2.92 11.05
C THR A 42 -8.74 -1.71 11.98
N GLY A 43 -8.41 -0.52 11.48
CA GLY A 43 -8.23 0.70 12.28
C GLY A 43 -6.79 0.94 12.74
N PHE A 44 -5.88 0.01 12.43
CA PHE A 44 -4.46 0.32 12.38
C PHE A 44 -4.14 1.09 11.09
N SER A 45 -2.87 1.39 10.85
CA SER A 45 -2.44 2.03 9.60
C SER A 45 -2.08 0.95 8.58
N GLU A 46 -3.06 0.53 7.79
CA GLU A 46 -2.86 -0.35 6.65
C GLU A 46 -2.69 0.47 5.36
N ARG A 47 -1.58 0.26 4.67
CA ARG A 47 -1.29 0.94 3.41
C ARG A 47 -0.61 0.02 2.41
N ASP A 48 -0.53 0.47 1.17
CA ASP A 48 0.00 -0.31 0.06
C ASP A 48 -0.85 -1.57 -0.19
N PHE A 49 -0.82 -2.10 -1.40
CA PHE A 49 -1.57 -3.32 -1.67
C PHE A 49 -1.00 -4.05 -2.87
N ALA A 50 -0.91 -5.36 -2.76
CA ALA A 50 -0.60 -6.23 -3.87
C ALA A 50 -1.30 -7.57 -3.74
N VAL A 51 -1.74 -8.11 -4.87
CA VAL A 51 -2.27 -9.46 -4.98
C VAL A 51 -1.32 -10.28 -5.83
N SER A 52 -1.05 -11.52 -5.45
CA SER A 52 -0.31 -12.45 -6.31
C SER A 52 -1.05 -12.62 -7.66
N PRO A 53 -0.35 -12.83 -8.79
CA PRO A 53 -1.00 -12.94 -10.10
C PRO A 53 -2.05 -14.06 -10.21
N ASP A 54 -1.96 -15.09 -9.38
CA ASP A 54 -2.94 -16.19 -9.30
C ASP A 54 -4.12 -15.88 -8.34
N GLY A 55 -4.12 -14.74 -7.67
CA GLY A 55 -5.19 -14.32 -6.76
C GLY A 55 -5.24 -15.08 -5.43
N THR A 56 -4.16 -15.77 -5.05
CA THR A 56 -4.13 -16.62 -3.84
C THR A 56 -3.44 -15.99 -2.64
N GLU A 57 -2.71 -14.88 -2.82
CA GLU A 57 -2.02 -14.18 -1.75
C GLU A 57 -2.31 -12.68 -1.84
N ILE A 58 -2.52 -12.04 -0.69
CA ILE A 58 -2.61 -10.58 -0.53
C ILE A 58 -1.44 -10.13 0.33
N TYR A 59 -0.78 -9.07 -0.09
CA TYR A 59 0.31 -8.41 0.64
C TYR A 59 -0.05 -6.93 0.83
N TYR A 60 0.25 -6.40 2.00
CA TYR A 60 0.08 -4.98 2.32
C TYR A 60 1.03 -4.59 3.46
N THR A 61 1.24 -3.30 3.65
CA THR A 61 2.10 -2.77 4.71
C THR A 61 1.25 -2.43 5.92
N LEU A 62 1.69 -2.86 7.09
CA LEU A 62 1.14 -2.43 8.37
C LEU A 62 2.15 -1.50 9.05
N GLN A 63 1.72 -0.28 9.38
CA GLN A 63 2.56 0.70 10.07
C GLN A 63 2.15 0.83 11.54
N SER A 64 3.16 0.95 12.40
CA SER A 64 2.98 1.32 13.79
C SER A 64 2.57 2.79 13.91
N PRO A 65 2.02 3.21 15.06
CA PRO A 65 1.66 4.61 15.28
C PRO A 65 2.82 5.56 14.96
N GLN A 66 2.49 6.67 14.27
CA GLN A 66 3.46 7.66 13.80
C GLN A 66 4.50 7.13 12.79
N GLY A 67 4.33 5.92 12.25
CA GLY A 67 5.20 5.36 11.23
C GLY A 67 6.60 5.01 11.72
N VAL A 68 6.80 4.82 13.03
CA VAL A 68 8.14 4.49 13.60
C VAL A 68 8.68 3.17 13.07
N PHE A 69 7.78 2.22 12.81
CA PHE A 69 8.09 0.92 12.24
C PHE A 69 6.99 0.50 11.28
N GLN A 70 7.34 -0.21 10.23
CA GLN A 70 6.41 -0.68 9.22
C GLN A 70 6.94 -1.98 8.64
N THR A 71 6.04 -2.91 8.38
CA THR A 71 6.39 -4.22 7.85
C THR A 71 5.34 -4.68 6.87
N ILE A 72 5.78 -5.48 5.91
CA ILE A 72 4.88 -6.17 5.00
C ILE A 72 4.26 -7.35 5.73
N VAL A 73 2.94 -7.41 5.70
CA VAL A 73 2.14 -8.55 6.14
C VAL A 73 1.44 -9.18 4.94
N TYR A 74 1.00 -10.42 5.09
CA TYR A 74 0.34 -11.15 4.03
C TYR A 74 -0.76 -12.08 4.54
N CYS A 75 -1.74 -12.33 3.68
CA CYS A 75 -2.81 -13.31 3.87
C CYS A 75 -2.79 -14.32 2.72
N LYS A 76 -3.06 -15.59 3.02
CA LYS A 76 -3.18 -16.67 2.04
C LYS A 76 -4.63 -17.12 1.88
N LYS A 77 -5.01 -17.46 0.66
CA LYS A 77 -6.29 -18.07 0.36
C LYS A 77 -6.24 -19.56 0.69
N GLU A 78 -7.12 -19.99 1.57
CA GLU A 78 -7.25 -21.36 2.05
C GLU A 78 -8.08 -22.21 1.07
N ALA A 79 -7.99 -23.55 1.19
CA ALA A 79 -8.70 -24.49 0.32
C ALA A 79 -10.23 -24.32 0.34
N ASN A 80 -10.79 -23.78 1.43
CA ASN A 80 -12.21 -23.47 1.57
C ASN A 80 -12.60 -22.08 1.02
N ASN A 81 -11.71 -21.40 0.29
CA ASN A 81 -11.83 -20.02 -0.21
C ASN A 81 -11.89 -18.92 0.87
N SER A 82 -11.67 -19.25 2.15
CA SER A 82 -11.43 -18.25 3.18
C SER A 82 -10.00 -17.71 3.09
N TRP A 83 -9.73 -16.61 3.78
CA TRP A 83 -8.39 -16.05 3.88
C TRP A 83 -7.83 -16.28 5.28
N SER A 84 -6.54 -16.58 5.36
CA SER A 84 -5.81 -16.68 6.62
C SER A 84 -5.84 -15.35 7.37
N LYS A 85 -5.49 -15.38 8.66
CA LYS A 85 -5.12 -14.15 9.39
C LYS A 85 -3.84 -13.56 8.77
N PRO A 86 -3.63 -12.24 8.89
CA PRO A 86 -2.40 -11.62 8.43
C PRO A 86 -1.21 -12.11 9.27
N GLU A 87 -0.12 -12.44 8.59
CA GLU A 87 1.17 -12.79 9.17
C GLU A 87 2.25 -11.87 8.60
N ILE A 88 3.35 -11.66 9.32
CA ILE A 88 4.51 -10.94 8.76
C ILE A 88 5.06 -11.76 7.59
N ALA A 89 5.33 -11.11 6.46
CA ALA A 89 5.91 -11.78 5.30
C ALA A 89 7.27 -12.39 5.66
N PRO A 90 7.62 -13.59 5.15
CA PRO A 90 8.80 -14.33 5.60
C PRO A 90 10.14 -13.62 5.32
N PHE A 91 10.13 -12.61 4.45
CA PHE A 91 11.28 -11.79 4.08
C PHE A 91 11.31 -10.41 4.75
N ALA A 92 10.33 -10.11 5.62
CA ALA A 92 10.10 -8.81 6.25
C ALA A 92 10.11 -8.87 7.79
N GLY A 93 10.05 -7.71 8.43
CA GLY A 93 9.76 -7.59 9.87
C GLY A 93 10.98 -7.40 10.77
N LYS A 94 12.18 -7.39 10.20
CA LYS A 94 13.41 -7.00 10.90
C LYS A 94 13.74 -5.52 10.69
N PHE A 95 13.40 -4.99 9.53
CA PHE A 95 13.66 -3.63 9.10
C PHE A 95 12.35 -2.96 8.71
N SER A 96 12.41 -1.68 8.35
CA SER A 96 11.28 -1.00 7.75
C SER A 96 11.10 -1.56 6.34
N ASP A 97 10.04 -2.33 6.13
CA ASP A 97 9.73 -3.00 4.87
C ASP A 97 8.32 -2.59 4.42
N LEU A 98 8.17 -2.11 3.19
CA LEU A 98 6.92 -1.55 2.69
C LEU A 98 6.77 -1.72 1.17
N GLU A 99 5.57 -1.43 0.67
CA GLU A 99 5.27 -1.26 -0.74
C GLU A 99 5.54 -2.52 -1.59
N PRO A 100 4.90 -3.65 -1.26
CA PRO A 100 5.06 -4.90 -2.01
C PRO A 100 4.54 -4.76 -3.44
N ALA A 101 5.30 -5.27 -4.41
CA ALA A 101 4.94 -5.25 -5.82
C ALA A 101 5.37 -6.55 -6.53
N PHE A 102 4.40 -7.31 -7.02
CA PHE A 102 4.67 -8.54 -7.76
C PHE A 102 5.18 -8.28 -9.18
N SER A 103 6.09 -9.12 -9.65
CA SER A 103 6.29 -9.31 -11.09
C SER A 103 5.03 -9.93 -11.71
N ALA A 104 4.80 -9.67 -13.00
CA ALA A 104 3.60 -10.16 -13.71
C ALA A 104 3.47 -11.70 -13.72
N ASP A 105 4.59 -12.42 -13.66
CA ASP A 105 4.62 -13.90 -13.56
C ASP A 105 4.54 -14.43 -12.13
N GLY A 106 4.55 -13.51 -11.15
CA GLY A 106 4.50 -13.79 -9.73
C GLY A 106 5.76 -14.45 -9.17
N LYS A 107 6.84 -14.61 -9.95
CA LYS A 107 8.06 -15.26 -9.45
C LYS A 107 8.92 -14.36 -8.58
N LYS A 108 8.70 -13.04 -8.65
CA LYS A 108 9.40 -12.05 -7.86
C LYS A 108 8.43 -11.12 -7.15
N LEU A 109 8.84 -10.62 -6.00
CA LEU A 109 8.19 -9.52 -5.30
C LEU A 109 9.25 -8.48 -4.97
N TYR A 110 9.01 -7.26 -5.39
CA TYR A 110 9.82 -6.08 -5.14
C TYR A 110 9.22 -5.29 -3.98
N PHE A 111 10.04 -4.62 -3.20
CA PHE A 111 9.59 -3.83 -2.07
C PHE A 111 10.64 -2.80 -1.67
N ALA A 112 10.23 -1.71 -1.02
CA ALA A 112 11.16 -0.75 -0.45
C ALA A 112 11.59 -1.21 0.95
N SER A 113 12.88 -1.04 1.28
CA SER A 113 13.40 -1.41 2.58
C SER A 113 14.61 -0.59 2.99
N ASN A 114 14.65 -0.19 4.26
CA ASN A 114 15.80 0.51 4.84
C ASN A 114 16.88 -0.43 5.40
N ARG A 115 16.82 -1.72 5.05
CA ARG A 115 17.79 -2.71 5.50
C ARG A 115 19.20 -2.38 4.96
N PRO A 116 20.25 -2.59 5.76
CA PRO A 116 21.61 -2.38 5.28
C PRO A 116 22.03 -3.43 4.24
N THR A 117 22.89 -3.00 3.31
CA THR A 117 23.66 -3.93 2.45
C THR A 117 24.84 -4.55 3.18
N GLN A 118 25.32 -3.92 4.26
CA GLN A 118 26.38 -4.42 5.15
C GLN A 118 26.12 -4.04 6.61
N GLY A 119 26.34 -4.97 7.53
CA GLY A 119 26.14 -4.73 8.97
C GLY A 119 24.67 -4.81 9.38
N THR A 120 24.29 -4.07 10.43
CA THR A 120 22.95 -4.16 11.06
C THR A 120 22.24 -2.81 11.22
N THR A 121 22.89 -1.70 10.90
CA THR A 121 22.31 -0.36 11.03
C THR A 121 21.44 -0.07 9.82
N PRO A 122 20.16 0.30 9.99
CA PRO A 122 19.33 0.74 8.86
C PRO A 122 19.96 1.92 8.11
N LYS A 123 19.75 1.99 6.81
CA LYS A 123 20.17 3.11 5.95
C LYS A 123 18.94 3.80 5.34
N ASP A 124 19.14 4.55 4.26
CA ASP A 124 18.09 5.01 3.34
C ASP A 124 17.28 3.84 2.74
N PHE A 125 16.12 4.13 2.16
CA PHE A 125 15.26 3.13 1.54
C PHE A 125 15.74 2.79 0.14
N ASP A 126 16.04 1.51 -0.06
CA ASP A 126 16.38 0.95 -1.36
C ASP A 126 15.23 0.08 -1.87
N ILE A 127 15.21 -0.19 -3.18
CA ILE A 127 14.38 -1.26 -3.76
C ILE A 127 15.10 -2.60 -3.62
N TRP A 128 14.40 -3.54 -2.98
CA TRP A 128 14.81 -4.93 -2.80
C TRP A 128 13.89 -5.86 -3.57
N VAL A 129 14.38 -7.06 -3.87
CA VAL A 129 13.62 -8.11 -4.55
C VAL A 129 13.82 -9.45 -3.85
N VAL A 130 12.72 -10.19 -3.69
CA VAL A 130 12.75 -11.62 -3.39
C VAL A 130 12.30 -12.41 -4.60
N SER A 131 12.95 -13.54 -4.84
CA SER A 131 12.51 -14.53 -5.82
C SER A 131 11.89 -15.71 -5.08
N ARG A 132 10.84 -16.32 -5.64
CA ARG A 132 10.28 -17.57 -5.12
C ARG A 132 10.52 -18.73 -6.05
N GLU A 133 10.88 -19.85 -5.45
CA GLU A 133 10.99 -21.16 -6.10
C GLU A 133 10.18 -22.16 -5.28
N ASN A 134 9.42 -23.03 -5.94
CA ASN A 134 8.57 -24.05 -5.29
C ASN A 134 7.63 -23.48 -4.21
N GLY A 135 7.11 -22.26 -4.42
CA GLY A 135 6.17 -21.60 -3.51
C GLY A 135 6.81 -20.98 -2.26
N GLN A 136 8.14 -20.93 -2.17
CA GLN A 136 8.86 -20.34 -1.05
C GLN A 136 9.68 -19.13 -1.50
N TRP A 137 9.56 -18.02 -0.79
CA TRP A 137 10.40 -16.85 -0.97
C TRP A 137 11.83 -17.15 -0.49
N GLY A 138 12.82 -16.79 -1.30
CA GLY A 138 14.22 -16.81 -0.92
C GLY A 138 14.66 -15.54 -0.18
N GLU A 139 15.97 -15.39 -0.04
CA GLU A 139 16.57 -14.23 0.62
C GLU A 139 16.40 -12.94 -0.20
N PRO A 140 16.12 -11.80 0.45
CA PRO A 140 16.06 -10.50 -0.21
C PRO A 140 17.38 -10.06 -0.81
N GLN A 141 17.31 -9.54 -2.03
CA GLN A 141 18.44 -9.04 -2.79
C GLN A 141 18.26 -7.55 -3.09
N ASN A 142 19.28 -6.76 -2.81
CA ASN A 142 19.32 -5.34 -3.16
C ASN A 142 19.47 -5.23 -4.68
N LEU A 143 18.69 -4.35 -5.34
CA LEU A 143 18.83 -4.18 -6.80
C LEU A 143 20.13 -3.47 -7.21
N GLY A 144 20.72 -2.70 -6.29
CA GLY A 144 21.95 -1.96 -6.50
C GLY A 144 21.83 -0.87 -7.56
N ALA A 145 22.96 -0.24 -7.88
CA ALA A 145 23.04 0.76 -8.94
C ALA A 145 22.73 0.13 -10.33
N PRO A 146 22.06 0.86 -11.23
CA PRO A 146 21.71 2.28 -11.12
C PRO A 146 20.32 2.56 -10.50
N VAL A 147 19.60 1.52 -10.06
CA VAL A 147 18.26 1.68 -9.48
C VAL A 147 18.36 2.29 -8.09
N ASN A 148 19.16 1.67 -7.23
CA ASN A 148 19.36 2.15 -5.87
C ASN A 148 20.52 3.15 -5.83
N SER A 149 20.39 4.18 -4.98
CA SER A 149 21.36 5.25 -4.85
C SER A 149 21.72 5.56 -3.39
N ASP A 150 22.18 6.78 -3.12
CA ASP A 150 22.36 7.31 -1.76
C ASP A 150 21.13 8.14 -1.31
N GLU A 151 20.09 8.21 -2.14
CA GLU A 151 18.79 8.83 -1.86
C GLU A 151 17.73 7.73 -1.71
N ASP A 152 16.54 8.06 -1.19
CA ASP A 152 15.48 7.06 -1.01
C ASP A 152 14.75 6.71 -2.34
N GLU A 153 14.49 5.42 -2.54
CA GLU A 153 13.67 4.86 -3.62
C GLU A 153 12.45 4.10 -3.10
N PHE A 154 11.26 4.52 -3.55
CA PHE A 154 9.98 4.03 -3.06
C PHE A 154 9.04 3.53 -4.16
N TYR A 155 8.09 2.71 -3.74
CA TYR A 155 6.91 2.25 -4.45
C TYR A 155 7.24 1.64 -5.82
N PRO A 156 7.96 0.51 -5.84
CA PRO A 156 8.32 -0.15 -7.08
C PRO A 156 7.07 -0.63 -7.83
N SER A 157 7.06 -0.47 -9.15
CA SER A 157 6.03 -1.00 -10.04
C SER A 157 6.68 -1.56 -11.30
N ILE A 158 6.37 -2.82 -11.62
CA ILE A 158 7.12 -3.61 -12.58
C ILE A 158 6.24 -3.94 -13.78
N ALA A 159 6.66 -3.45 -14.94
CA ALA A 159 6.04 -3.79 -16.21
C ALA A 159 6.40 -5.21 -16.66
N ARG A 160 5.61 -5.78 -17.57
CA ARG A 160 5.81 -7.14 -18.10
C ARG A 160 7.13 -7.30 -18.85
N ASN A 161 7.62 -6.23 -19.48
CA ASN A 161 8.95 -6.21 -20.10
C ASN A 161 10.11 -6.06 -19.09
N GLY A 162 9.78 -5.95 -17.80
CA GLY A 162 10.75 -5.79 -16.72
C GLY A 162 11.16 -4.35 -16.43
N ASN A 163 10.62 -3.34 -17.15
CA ASN A 163 10.84 -1.94 -16.77
C ASN A 163 10.35 -1.71 -15.34
N LEU A 164 11.17 -1.01 -14.55
CA LEU A 164 10.89 -0.69 -13.17
C LEU A 164 10.57 0.79 -13.07
N TYR A 165 9.38 1.09 -12.57
CA TYR A 165 8.93 2.42 -12.20
C TYR A 165 8.98 2.57 -10.70
N TYR A 166 9.37 3.74 -10.22
CA TYR A 166 9.46 4.02 -8.79
C TYR A 166 9.51 5.52 -8.55
N THR A 167 9.40 5.92 -7.30
CA THR A 167 9.43 7.31 -6.86
C THR A 167 10.77 7.61 -6.22
N ALA A 168 11.35 8.78 -6.54
CA ALA A 168 12.56 9.27 -5.90
C ALA A 168 12.64 10.80 -5.94
N ALA A 169 13.48 11.38 -5.08
CA ALA A 169 13.75 12.82 -5.02
C ALA A 169 15.14 13.17 -5.59
N TYR A 170 15.50 12.59 -6.74
CA TYR A 170 16.81 12.81 -7.36
C TYR A 170 17.03 14.25 -7.81
N LYS A 171 18.30 14.65 -7.90
CA LYS A 171 18.72 15.95 -8.48
C LYS A 171 18.26 16.16 -9.93
N THR A 172 17.96 15.07 -10.64
CA THR A 172 17.46 15.08 -12.02
C THR A 172 15.93 15.18 -12.11
N ALA A 173 15.22 15.23 -10.98
CA ALA A 173 13.77 15.40 -10.94
C ALA A 173 13.32 16.71 -11.60
N ILE A 174 12.15 16.67 -12.20
CA ILE A 174 11.41 17.83 -12.73
C ILE A 174 10.79 18.63 -11.59
N GLY A 175 10.23 17.93 -10.60
CA GLY A 175 9.59 18.45 -9.41
C GLY A 175 10.41 18.25 -8.15
N LYS A 176 9.73 18.03 -7.03
CA LYS A 176 10.33 17.82 -5.71
C LYS A 176 10.54 16.34 -5.40
N GLU A 177 9.63 15.52 -5.91
CA GLU A 177 9.65 14.07 -5.88
C GLU A 177 8.92 13.63 -7.14
N ASP A 178 9.54 12.74 -7.91
CA ASP A 178 9.12 12.42 -9.26
C ASP A 178 8.99 10.90 -9.42
N ILE A 179 8.19 10.51 -10.41
CA ILE A 179 8.13 9.13 -10.89
C ILE A 179 9.22 8.94 -11.93
N PHE A 180 10.11 7.97 -11.69
CA PHE A 180 11.20 7.56 -12.57
C PHE A 180 10.90 6.22 -13.23
N VAL A 181 11.57 5.97 -14.36
CA VAL A 181 11.63 4.66 -15.00
C VAL A 181 13.07 4.24 -15.25
N ALA A 182 13.43 3.05 -14.79
CA ALA A 182 14.63 2.32 -15.18
C ALA A 182 14.24 1.19 -16.13
N LYS A 183 14.70 1.25 -17.38
CA LYS A 183 14.38 0.23 -18.38
C LYS A 183 15.22 -1.01 -18.17
N LEU A 184 14.65 -2.19 -18.41
CA LEU A 184 15.42 -3.43 -18.39
C LEU A 184 15.93 -3.75 -19.78
N GLU A 185 17.23 -3.58 -19.99
CA GLU A 185 17.89 -3.80 -21.28
C GLU A 185 19.00 -4.84 -21.11
N GLN A 186 18.94 -5.94 -21.88
CA GLN A 186 19.93 -7.02 -21.83
C GLN A 186 20.17 -7.57 -20.40
N GLY A 187 19.10 -7.62 -19.59
CA GLY A 187 19.15 -8.11 -18.21
C GLY A 187 19.73 -7.13 -17.19
N LYS A 188 19.94 -5.86 -17.56
CA LYS A 188 20.42 -4.80 -16.67
C LYS A 188 19.50 -3.60 -16.71
N TYR A 189 19.33 -2.94 -15.57
CA TYR A 189 18.58 -1.69 -15.53
C TYR A 189 19.42 -0.54 -16.10
N THR A 190 18.78 0.32 -16.89
CA THR A 190 19.36 1.59 -17.34
C THR A 190 19.38 2.60 -16.20
N GLN A 191 20.13 3.70 -16.38
CA GLN A 191 19.99 4.85 -15.49
C GLN A 191 18.51 5.30 -15.46
N PRO A 192 17.92 5.50 -14.27
CA PRO A 192 16.56 6.00 -14.14
C PRO A 192 16.41 7.39 -14.74
N VAL A 193 15.32 7.60 -15.48
CA VAL A 193 14.94 8.90 -16.04
C VAL A 193 13.55 9.29 -15.53
N PRO A 194 13.32 10.57 -15.19
CA PRO A 194 11.99 11.00 -14.77
C PRO A 194 11.02 10.87 -15.94
N LEU A 195 9.77 10.49 -15.66
CA LEU A 195 8.70 10.65 -16.63
C LEU A 195 8.51 12.12 -16.98
N ASP A 196 8.00 12.38 -18.18
CA ASP A 196 7.86 13.76 -18.66
C ASP A 196 6.76 14.53 -17.94
N THR A 197 6.59 15.80 -18.31
CA THR A 197 5.61 16.71 -17.69
C THR A 197 4.14 16.35 -17.93
N ALA A 198 3.85 15.29 -18.71
CA ALA A 198 2.51 14.74 -18.79
C ALA A 198 2.15 13.96 -17.51
N VAL A 199 3.15 13.38 -16.84
CA VAL A 199 3.00 12.63 -15.60
C VAL A 199 3.55 13.38 -14.40
N ASN A 200 4.78 13.89 -14.47
CA ASN A 200 5.42 14.65 -13.38
C ASN A 200 5.08 16.15 -13.49
N SER A 201 5.15 16.88 -12.39
CA SER A 201 4.93 18.33 -12.35
C SER A 201 6.08 19.04 -11.64
N LYS A 202 5.86 20.28 -11.16
CA LYS A 202 6.81 20.98 -10.28
C LYS A 202 6.60 20.68 -8.81
N MET A 203 5.67 19.78 -8.51
CA MET A 203 5.22 19.45 -7.16
C MET A 203 5.73 18.07 -6.75
N TYR A 204 4.93 17.31 -6.00
CA TYR A 204 5.26 15.96 -5.57
C TYR A 204 4.41 14.97 -6.38
N GLU A 205 5.06 13.96 -6.96
CA GLU A 205 4.43 12.83 -7.62
C GLU A 205 5.03 11.53 -7.07
N PHE A 206 4.20 10.71 -6.43
CA PHE A 206 4.66 9.55 -5.68
C PHE A 206 3.65 8.40 -5.70
N ASN A 207 4.09 7.22 -5.26
CA ASN A 207 3.33 5.97 -5.26
C ASN A 207 2.65 5.65 -6.60
N ALA A 208 3.46 5.33 -7.61
CA ALA A 208 2.97 5.03 -8.95
C ALA A 208 2.69 3.54 -9.17
N PHE A 209 1.45 3.21 -9.52
CA PHE A 209 1.11 1.95 -10.15
C PHE A 209 1.14 2.12 -11.67
N VAL A 210 2.03 1.39 -12.34
CA VAL A 210 2.04 1.26 -13.79
C VAL A 210 1.43 -0.09 -14.16
N SER A 211 0.49 -0.05 -15.10
CA SER A 211 -0.06 -1.27 -15.70
C SER A 211 1.06 -2.17 -16.25
N PRO A 212 0.93 -3.52 -16.19
CA PRO A 212 1.96 -4.42 -16.72
C PRO A 212 2.26 -4.21 -18.21
N ASP A 213 1.30 -3.68 -18.97
CA ASP A 213 1.44 -3.41 -20.41
C ASP A 213 1.89 -1.95 -20.68
N GLU A 214 2.15 -1.18 -19.62
CA GLU A 214 2.55 0.22 -19.62
C GLU A 214 1.59 1.14 -20.39
N ASP A 215 0.30 0.82 -20.48
CA ASP A 215 -0.73 1.58 -21.21
C ASP A 215 -1.42 2.65 -20.35
N TYR A 216 -1.47 2.45 -19.04
CA TYR A 216 -1.87 3.45 -18.06
C TYR A 216 -0.98 3.48 -16.81
N ILE A 217 -0.99 4.62 -16.12
CA ILE A 217 -0.35 4.88 -14.83
C ILE A 217 -1.35 5.57 -13.90
N ILE A 218 -1.39 5.14 -12.65
CA ILE A 218 -2.13 5.77 -11.57
C ILE A 218 -1.14 6.11 -10.47
N PHE A 219 -1.19 7.32 -9.94
CA PHE A 219 -0.22 7.79 -8.95
C PHE A 219 -0.81 8.85 -8.05
N THR A 220 -0.11 9.16 -6.97
CA THR A 220 -0.48 10.23 -6.04
C THR A 220 0.27 11.50 -6.40
N SER A 221 -0.39 12.66 -6.28
CA SER A 221 0.28 13.94 -6.36
C SER A 221 -0.22 14.91 -5.30
N TYR A 222 0.69 15.70 -4.75
CA TYR A 222 0.38 16.75 -3.79
C TYR A 222 0.84 18.12 -4.31
N GLY A 223 -0.05 19.10 -4.28
CA GLY A 223 0.22 20.50 -4.63
C GLY A 223 -0.16 20.91 -6.06
N ARG A 224 -0.77 20.03 -6.85
CA ARG A 224 -1.32 20.41 -8.16
C ARG A 224 -2.49 21.39 -8.01
N LYS A 225 -2.78 22.13 -9.09
CA LYS A 225 -3.81 23.18 -9.06
C LYS A 225 -5.20 22.65 -8.72
N ASP A 226 -5.49 21.42 -9.14
CA ASP A 226 -6.75 20.71 -8.94
C ASP A 226 -6.71 19.70 -7.77
N ASP A 227 -5.67 19.76 -6.94
CA ASP A 227 -5.56 18.97 -5.70
C ASP A 227 -6.66 19.36 -4.70
N LYS A 228 -7.30 18.36 -4.10
CA LYS A 228 -8.36 18.49 -3.11
C LYS A 228 -7.85 18.31 -1.68
N GLY A 229 -6.71 17.66 -1.50
CA GLY A 229 -6.28 17.09 -0.23
C GLY A 229 -4.81 17.33 0.09
N ARG A 230 -4.24 16.39 0.83
CA ARG A 230 -2.80 16.37 1.16
C ARG A 230 -2.01 15.42 0.25
N GLY A 231 -2.66 14.94 -0.80
CA GLY A 231 -2.20 13.98 -1.78
C GLY A 231 -3.42 13.34 -2.43
N ASP A 232 -3.51 13.47 -3.75
CA ASP A 232 -4.66 13.08 -4.56
C ASP A 232 -4.23 12.05 -5.60
N LEU A 233 -5.10 11.10 -5.93
CA LEU A 233 -4.89 10.17 -7.03
C LEU A 233 -5.09 10.86 -8.38
N TYR A 234 -4.17 10.62 -9.31
CA TYR A 234 -4.18 11.05 -10.70
C TYR A 234 -3.97 9.85 -11.61
N MET A 235 -4.44 9.98 -12.86
CA MET A 235 -4.24 8.96 -13.88
C MET A 235 -3.81 9.57 -15.21
N SER A 236 -2.86 8.91 -15.88
CA SER A 236 -2.46 9.16 -17.26
C SER A 236 -2.52 7.87 -18.07
N ILE A 237 -2.75 7.99 -19.37
CA ILE A 237 -2.71 6.90 -20.34
C ILE A 237 -1.72 7.25 -21.46
N LYS A 238 -1.22 6.23 -22.15
CA LYS A 238 -0.46 6.46 -23.39
C LYS A 238 -1.39 6.69 -24.58
N ASP A 239 -0.97 7.58 -25.47
CA ASP A 239 -1.55 7.72 -26.80
C ASP A 239 -1.07 6.61 -27.75
N ALA A 240 -1.57 6.63 -29.00
CA ALA A 240 -1.21 5.64 -30.02
C ALA A 240 0.28 5.66 -30.42
N THR A 241 1.02 6.72 -30.07
CA THR A 241 2.47 6.83 -30.30
C THR A 241 3.30 6.33 -29.12
N GLY A 242 2.65 5.95 -28.02
CA GLY A 242 3.29 5.49 -26.79
C GLY A 242 3.70 6.64 -25.84
N LYS A 243 3.22 7.86 -26.08
CA LYS A 243 3.50 9.00 -25.20
C LYS A 243 2.43 9.14 -24.12
N TRP A 244 2.83 9.40 -22.87
CA TRP A 244 1.90 9.73 -21.80
C TRP A 244 1.11 11.01 -22.12
N LEU A 245 -0.21 10.97 -21.89
CA LEU A 245 -1.08 12.14 -21.97
C LEU A 245 -1.09 12.91 -20.64
N PRO A 246 -1.43 14.21 -20.63
CA PRO A 246 -1.52 14.97 -19.39
C PRO A 246 -2.41 14.27 -18.35
N ALA A 247 -1.86 14.04 -17.16
CA ALA A 247 -2.55 13.37 -16.08
C ALA A 247 -3.79 14.15 -15.61
N ARG A 248 -4.84 13.44 -15.23
CA ARG A 248 -6.10 14.00 -14.74
C ARG A 248 -6.39 13.52 -13.32
N ASN A 249 -6.88 14.41 -12.46
CA ASN A 249 -7.29 14.09 -11.09
C ASN A 249 -8.44 13.07 -11.08
N LEU A 250 -8.31 12.01 -10.28
CA LEU A 250 -9.36 11.02 -10.01
C LEU A 250 -10.30 11.52 -8.92
N SER A 251 -10.96 12.64 -9.22
CA SER A 251 -11.75 13.42 -8.28
C SER A 251 -12.91 12.66 -7.63
N MET A 252 -13.37 11.56 -8.26
CA MET A 252 -14.41 10.66 -7.73
C MET A 252 -13.91 9.76 -6.60
N LEU A 253 -12.60 9.55 -6.50
CA LEU A 253 -11.95 8.77 -5.44
C LEU A 253 -11.42 9.68 -4.34
N ASN A 254 -10.84 10.82 -4.69
CA ASN A 254 -10.11 11.68 -3.74
C ASN A 254 -11.01 12.31 -2.66
N SER A 255 -10.45 12.40 -1.46
CA SER A 255 -11.01 13.01 -0.26
C SER A 255 -10.35 14.38 0.03
N ASN A 256 -10.58 14.93 1.22
CA ASN A 256 -9.85 16.12 1.71
C ASN A 256 -8.68 15.74 2.65
N ARG A 257 -8.24 14.48 2.59
CA ARG A 257 -7.09 13.92 3.30
C ARG A 257 -6.07 13.47 2.26
N ILE A 258 -5.17 12.57 2.63
CA ILE A 258 -4.29 11.92 1.65
C ILE A 258 -4.99 10.66 1.11
N ASP A 259 -4.95 10.50 -0.21
CA ASP A 259 -5.42 9.34 -0.96
C ASP A 259 -4.28 8.90 -1.88
N TYR A 260 -3.75 7.70 -1.64
CA TYR A 260 -2.44 7.30 -2.13
C TYR A 260 -2.33 5.79 -2.34
N CYS A 261 -1.14 5.29 -2.65
CA CYS A 261 -0.88 3.86 -2.87
C CYS A 261 -1.87 3.14 -3.81
N PRO A 262 -2.09 3.65 -5.04
CA PRO A 262 -2.95 2.97 -5.99
C PRO A 262 -2.39 1.60 -6.37
N TYR A 263 -3.29 0.66 -6.61
CA TYR A 263 -2.99 -0.65 -7.16
C TYR A 263 -4.17 -1.14 -7.99
N VAL A 264 -3.93 -1.82 -9.11
CA VAL A 264 -4.99 -2.48 -9.88
C VAL A 264 -4.73 -3.98 -9.92
N SER A 265 -5.78 -4.78 -9.67
CA SER A 265 -5.70 -6.24 -9.69
C SER A 265 -5.22 -6.78 -11.04
N PRO A 266 -4.57 -7.95 -11.08
CA PRO A 266 -4.03 -8.53 -12.32
C PRO A 266 -5.06 -8.71 -13.44
N ASP A 267 -6.33 -8.96 -13.08
CA ASP A 267 -7.44 -9.11 -14.01
C ASP A 267 -8.07 -7.77 -14.44
N LYS A 268 -7.51 -6.64 -14.00
CA LYS A 268 -7.96 -5.26 -14.26
C LYS A 268 -9.40 -4.99 -13.82
N LYS A 269 -9.96 -5.74 -12.86
CA LYS A 269 -11.34 -5.55 -12.39
C LYS A 269 -11.47 -4.67 -11.15
N ILE A 270 -10.45 -4.69 -10.28
CA ILE A 270 -10.51 -4.04 -8.98
C ILE A 270 -9.35 -3.05 -8.89
N MET A 271 -9.67 -1.82 -8.49
CA MET A 271 -8.67 -0.85 -8.06
C MET A 271 -8.70 -0.79 -6.53
N PHE A 272 -7.51 -0.78 -5.95
CA PHE A 272 -7.26 -0.53 -4.54
C PHE A 272 -6.49 0.77 -4.39
N PHE A 273 -6.64 1.41 -3.25
CA PHE A 273 -5.85 2.58 -2.86
C PHE A 273 -5.93 2.76 -1.34
N THR A 274 -4.98 3.46 -0.75
CA THR A 274 -5.00 3.83 0.66
C THR A 274 -5.61 5.23 0.83
N SER A 275 -6.39 5.45 1.87
CA SER A 275 -6.95 6.77 2.20
C SER A 275 -6.96 7.00 3.71
N GLU A 276 -6.63 8.22 4.13
CA GLU A 276 -6.77 8.69 5.52
C GLU A 276 -8.11 9.42 5.76
N ARG A 277 -9.11 9.21 4.89
CA ARG A 277 -10.42 9.83 5.07
C ARG A 277 -11.05 9.39 6.40
N ILE A 278 -11.75 10.33 7.04
CA ILE A 278 -12.36 10.10 8.36
C ILE A 278 -13.87 9.99 8.28
N SER A 279 -14.44 9.15 9.15
CA SER A 279 -15.88 9.09 9.42
C SER A 279 -16.17 9.33 10.91
N ILE A 280 -15.49 10.31 11.49
CA ILE A 280 -15.57 10.63 12.92
C ILE A 280 -16.52 11.83 13.11
N PRO A 281 -17.60 11.71 13.89
CA PRO A 281 -18.49 12.83 14.15
C PRO A 281 -17.79 13.92 15.00
N ASN A 282 -18.05 15.17 14.68
CA ASN A 282 -17.55 16.31 15.47
C ASN A 282 -18.40 16.60 16.72
N ALA A 283 -19.58 15.98 16.84
CA ALA A 283 -20.46 16.03 18.00
C ALA A 283 -21.36 14.80 18.05
N TYR A 284 -21.69 14.34 19.26
CA TYR A 284 -22.68 13.28 19.49
C TYR A 284 -24.04 13.91 19.77
N THR A 285 -24.96 13.85 18.81
CA THR A 285 -26.21 14.64 18.85
C THR A 285 -27.35 14.00 19.63
N ASN A 286 -27.32 12.67 19.83
CA ASN A 286 -28.41 11.92 20.45
C ASN A 286 -28.12 11.48 21.89
N ALA A 287 -26.86 11.50 22.32
CA ALA A 287 -26.41 11.18 23.67
C ALA A 287 -24.98 11.71 23.90
N SER A 288 -24.58 11.90 25.15
CA SER A 288 -23.17 12.18 25.48
C SER A 288 -22.28 11.01 25.07
N ALA A 289 -21.08 11.32 24.57
CA ALA A 289 -20.06 10.33 24.28
C ALA A 289 -19.68 9.52 25.52
N LYS A 290 -19.49 8.21 25.34
CA LYS A 290 -18.92 7.31 26.33
C LYS A 290 -17.46 7.04 25.99
N MET A 291 -16.69 6.58 26.98
CA MET A 291 -15.30 6.14 26.74
C MET A 291 -15.21 5.10 25.62
N ASP A 292 -16.16 4.17 25.56
CA ASP A 292 -16.22 3.14 24.51
C ASP A 292 -16.42 3.72 23.10
N ASP A 293 -17.05 4.88 22.96
CA ASP A 293 -17.22 5.55 21.66
C ASP A 293 -15.89 6.11 21.17
N LEU A 294 -15.10 6.70 22.08
CA LEU A 294 -13.75 7.16 21.78
C LEU A 294 -12.81 5.99 21.47
N LEU A 295 -12.80 4.93 22.28
CA LEU A 295 -11.97 3.75 22.04
C LEU A 295 -12.27 3.12 20.68
N ARG A 296 -13.56 2.97 20.34
CA ARG A 296 -13.98 2.47 19.03
C ARG A 296 -13.49 3.36 17.90
N THR A 297 -13.51 4.67 18.09
CA THR A 297 -12.98 5.62 17.11
C THR A 297 -11.50 5.38 16.86
N TYR A 298 -10.69 5.08 17.89
CA TYR A 298 -9.27 4.79 17.70
C TYR A 298 -8.98 3.41 17.09
N THR A 299 -9.89 2.44 17.25
CA THR A 299 -9.64 1.04 16.87
C THR A 299 -10.50 0.55 15.71
N SER A 300 -11.16 1.46 14.99
CA SER A 300 -11.95 1.14 13.81
C SER A 300 -11.37 1.84 12.58
N PRO A 301 -11.59 1.29 11.37
CA PRO A 301 -11.32 1.99 10.14
C PRO A 301 -11.96 3.39 10.09
N GLN A 302 -11.39 4.26 9.26
CA GLN A 302 -11.78 5.65 9.03
C GLN A 302 -11.53 6.54 10.26
N ASN A 303 -10.52 6.19 11.05
CA ASN A 303 -10.04 6.97 12.19
C ASN A 303 -8.98 8.04 11.81
N GLY A 304 -8.61 8.10 10.53
CA GLY A 304 -7.60 9.01 10.00
C GLY A 304 -6.22 8.37 9.85
N SER A 305 -6.05 7.10 10.26
CA SER A 305 -4.95 6.26 9.80
C SER A 305 -5.22 5.77 8.38
N GLY A 306 -4.21 5.23 7.72
CA GLY A 306 -4.39 4.63 6.39
C GLY A 306 -5.34 3.44 6.46
N ASP A 307 -6.41 3.49 5.66
CA ASP A 307 -7.24 2.32 5.35
C ASP A 307 -7.13 2.00 3.86
N ILE A 308 -7.18 0.72 3.51
CA ILE A 308 -7.23 0.26 2.13
C ILE A 308 -8.68 0.28 1.67
N TYR A 309 -8.93 0.97 0.56
CA TYR A 309 -10.20 1.02 -0.15
C TYR A 309 -10.13 0.15 -1.40
N TRP A 310 -11.30 -0.29 -1.86
CA TRP A 310 -11.46 -1.01 -3.13
C TRP A 310 -12.67 -0.49 -3.92
N VAL A 311 -12.58 -0.56 -5.24
CA VAL A 311 -13.61 -0.08 -6.18
C VAL A 311 -13.51 -0.82 -7.50
N SER A 312 -14.61 -0.90 -8.25
CA SER A 312 -14.63 -1.41 -9.62
C SER A 312 -13.76 -0.53 -10.52
N PHE A 313 -12.72 -1.11 -11.12
CA PHE A 313 -11.84 -0.37 -12.02
C PHE A 313 -12.56 0.02 -13.32
N ASP A 314 -13.46 -0.82 -13.82
CA ASP A 314 -14.33 -0.46 -14.95
C ASP A 314 -15.13 0.82 -14.68
N LYS A 315 -15.65 0.98 -13.46
CA LYS A 315 -16.37 2.20 -13.06
C LYS A 315 -15.46 3.42 -12.98
N VAL A 316 -14.24 3.26 -12.45
CA VAL A 316 -13.23 4.32 -12.47
C VAL A 316 -12.96 4.77 -13.90
N MET A 317 -12.72 3.82 -14.82
CA MET A 317 -12.44 4.10 -16.23
C MET A 317 -13.64 4.72 -16.96
N GLU A 318 -14.87 4.30 -16.66
CA GLU A 318 -16.09 4.89 -17.23
C GLU A 318 -16.21 6.37 -16.88
N ILE A 319 -15.96 6.73 -15.62
CA ILE A 319 -16.06 8.11 -15.14
C ILE A 319 -14.88 8.93 -15.65
N TRP A 320 -13.67 8.39 -15.61
CA TRP A 320 -12.46 9.09 -16.06
C TRP A 320 -12.48 9.43 -17.55
N LYS A 321 -13.09 8.60 -18.40
CA LYS A 321 -13.21 8.87 -19.86
C LYS A 321 -14.20 9.97 -20.21
N LYS A 322 -15.12 10.32 -19.30
CA LYS A 322 -16.06 11.45 -19.48
C LYS A 322 -15.36 12.77 -19.21
#